data_AF-A0A0R2RPJ6-F1
#
_entry.id   AF-A0A0R2RPJ6-F1
#
_cell.length_a   1.000
_cell.length_b   1.000
_cell.length_c   1.000
_cell.angle_alpha   90.00
_cell.angle_beta   90.00
_cell.angle_gamma   90.00
#
_symmetry.space_group_name_H-M   'P 1'
#
loop_
_entity.id
_entity.type
_entity.pdbx_description
1 polymer ?
#
loop_
_entity_poly.entity_id
_entity_poly.type
_entity_poly.pdbx_seq_one_letter_code
_entity_poly.pdbx_strand_id
1 'polypeptide(L)' 'MKKIVFIFGIAFAFSSCTDCQDCTYVSESTTTEVCRDDFASNEDYQAALLALEQLEAECK' A
#
# COMPACT_ATOMS: atom_id res chain seq x y z
N MET A 1 -9.61 24.95 -23.05
CA MET A 1 -8.83 25.06 -21.79
C MET A 1 -9.65 24.30 -20.74
N LYS A 2 -9.23 23.21 -20.11
CA LYS A 2 -7.92 22.76 -19.60
C LYS A 2 -7.74 21.25 -19.92
N LYS A 3 -6.52 20.86 -20.28
CA LYS A 3 -6.12 19.44 -20.37
C LYS A 3 -5.85 18.98 -18.93
N ILE A 4 -6.67 18.10 -18.38
CA ILE A 4 -6.34 17.45 -17.11
C ILE A 4 -5.55 16.20 -17.47
N VAL A 5 -4.24 16.37 -17.41
CA VAL A 5 -3.25 15.31 -17.52
C VAL A 5 -3.19 14.65 -16.15
N PHE A 6 -3.98 13.59 -15.93
CA PHE A 6 -3.76 12.68 -14.81
C PHE A 6 -2.64 11.71 -15.21
N ILE A 7 -1.41 12.23 -15.23
CA ILE A 7 -0.21 11.41 -15.13
C ILE A 7 0.08 11.35 -13.64
N PHE A 8 -0.23 10.24 -12.99
CA PHE A 8 0.58 9.70 -11.89
C PHE A 8 0.44 8.18 -11.93
N GLY A 9 0.72 7.62 -13.10
CA GLY A 9 1.28 6.29 -13.20
C GLY A 9 2.70 6.38 -12.66
N ILE A 10 2.85 6.12 -11.38
CA ILE A 10 4.10 5.61 -10.86
C ILE A 10 3.83 4.14 -10.56
N ALA A 11 3.81 3.37 -11.65
CA ALA A 11 4.12 1.96 -11.57
C ALA A 11 5.62 1.87 -11.27
N PHE A 12 5.97 2.02 -9.99
CA PHE A 12 7.23 1.47 -9.50
C PHE A 12 7.04 -0.05 -9.46
N ALA A 13 7.09 -0.65 -10.64
CA ALA A 13 7.28 -2.09 -10.76
C ALA A 13 8.74 -2.39 -10.37
N PHE A 14 9.05 -2.25 -9.08
CA PHE A 14 10.22 -2.88 -8.51
C PHE A 14 9.91 -4.37 -8.46
N SER A 15 10.37 -5.09 -9.48
CA SER A 15 10.38 -6.55 -9.49
C SER A 15 11.42 -7.12 -8.50
N SER A 16 11.46 -6.62 -7.26
CA SER A 16 12.13 -7.31 -6.16
C SER A 16 11.07 -8.13 -5.44
N CYS A 17 11.35 -9.40 -5.20
CA CYS A 17 10.49 -10.39 -4.55
C CYS A 17 10.25 -10.09 -3.06
N THR A 18 9.89 -8.86 -2.74
CA THR A 18 9.51 -8.38 -1.43
C THR A 18 8.01 -8.63 -1.28
N ASP A 19 7.58 -9.32 -0.22
CA ASP A 19 6.15 -9.46 0.07
C ASP A 19 5.61 -8.08 0.47
N CYS A 20 5.15 -7.30 -0.49
CA CYS A 20 4.47 -6.03 -0.28
C CYS A 20 2.98 -6.18 -0.55
N GLN A 21 2.16 -5.48 0.23
CA GLN A 21 0.73 -5.37 0.00
C GLN A 21 0.33 -3.91 -0.22
N ASP A 22 -0.62 -3.71 -1.12
CA ASP A 22 -1.25 -2.43 -1.35
C ASP A 22 -2.45 -2.29 -0.42
N CYS A 23 -2.36 -1.42 0.58
CA CYS A 23 -3.43 -1.10 1.52
C CYS A 23 -4.17 0.16 1.09
N THR A 24 -5.44 0.04 0.72
CA THR A 24 -6.27 1.16 0.23
C THR A 24 -7.36 1.52 1.23
N TYR A 25 -7.33 2.76 1.74
CA TYR A 25 -8.38 3.28 2.62
C TYR A 25 -9.66 3.52 1.84
N VAL A 26 -10.75 2.87 2.25
CA VAL A 26 -12.05 2.93 1.56
C VAL A 26 -12.65 4.34 1.60
N SER A 27 -12.40 5.08 2.67
CA SER A 27 -12.92 6.43 2.90
C SER A 27 -12.28 7.51 2.01
N GLU A 28 -10.98 7.39 1.72
CA GLU A 28 -10.21 8.43 1.03
C GLU A 28 -9.66 8.00 -0.34
N SER A 29 -9.82 6.72 -0.71
CA SER A 29 -9.21 6.13 -1.91
C SER A 29 -7.69 6.32 -1.99
N THR A 30 -7.04 6.48 -0.83
CA THR A 30 -5.59 6.59 -0.70
C THR A 30 -5.02 5.18 -0.57
N THR A 31 -4.06 4.85 -1.42
CA THR A 31 -3.31 3.58 -1.36
C THR A 31 -1.93 3.82 -0.76
N THR A 32 -1.54 2.97 0.18
CA THR A 32 -0.19 2.90 0.74
C THR A 32 0.38 1.50 0.51
N GLU A 33 1.66 1.43 0.17
CA GLU A 33 2.39 0.17 0.05
C GLU A 33 2.99 -0.18 1.41
N VAL A 34 2.87 -1.45 1.81
CA VAL A 34 3.43 -1.97 3.06
C VAL A 34 4.24 -3.22 2.73
N CYS A 35 5.55 -3.15 2.91
CA CYS A 35 6.46 -4.25 2.58
C CYS A 35 6.92 -4.99 3.83
N ARG A 36 6.93 -6.32 3.79
CA ARG A 36 7.45 -7.18 4.87
C ARG A 36 8.87 -6.79 5.29
N ASP A 37 9.71 -6.41 4.33
CA ASP A 37 11.11 -6.10 4.56
C ASP A 37 11.32 -4.75 5.30
N ASP A 38 10.25 -3.94 5.46
CA ASP A 38 10.26 -2.74 6.30
C ASP A 38 10.16 -3.07 7.80
N PHE A 39 9.87 -4.32 8.14
CA PHE A 39 9.65 -4.78 9.50
C PHE A 39 10.76 -5.74 9.96
N ALA A 40 11.07 -5.70 11.26
CA ALA A 40 12.09 -6.57 11.85
C ALA A 40 11.65 -8.04 11.96
N SER A 41 10.33 -8.28 11.96
CA SER A 41 9.75 -9.62 12.05
C SER A 41 8.46 -9.73 11.24
N ASN A 42 8.11 -10.97 10.87
CA ASN A 42 6.84 -11.23 10.19
C ASN A 42 5.63 -10.93 11.09
N GLU A 43 5.78 -11.03 12.42
CA GLU A 43 4.71 -10.71 13.37
C GLU A 43 4.40 -9.21 13.35
N ASP A 44 5.43 -8.36 13.33
CA ASP A 44 5.27 -6.90 13.23
C ASP A 44 4.63 -6.48 11.90
N TYR A 45 5.00 -7.15 10.80
CA TYR A 45 4.39 -6.95 9.49
C TYR A 45 2.89 -7.28 9.50
N GLN A 46 2.51 -8.45 10.04
CA GLN A 46 1.10 -8.84 10.15
C GLN A 46 0.31 -7.91 11.09
N ALA A 47 0.93 -7.45 12.18
CA ALA A 47 0.31 -6.49 13.09
C ALA A 47 0.04 -5.14 12.41
N ALA A 48 0.95 -4.68 11.53
CA ALA A 48 0.75 -3.46 10.76
C ALA A 48 -0.40 -3.59 9.75
N LEU A 49 -0.51 -4.72 9.03
CA LEU A 49 -1.65 -4.98 8.14
C LEU A 49 -2.97 -4.99 8.90
N LEU A 50 -3.04 -5.69 10.04
CA LEU A 50 -4.24 -5.72 10.89
C LEU A 50 -4.62 -4.33 11.42
N ALA A 51 -3.64 -3.49 11.75
CA ALA A 51 -3.90 -2.12 12.19
C ALA A 51 -4.50 -1.28 11.04
N LEU A 52 -4.03 -1.46 9.80
CA LEU A 52 -4.57 -0.79 8.63
C LEU A 52 -5.98 -1.28 8.29
N GLU A 53 -6.23 -2.59 8.38
CA GLU A 53 -7.57 -3.16 8.20
C GLU A 53 -8.58 -2.61 9.23
N GLN A 54 -8.16 -2.41 10.49
CA GLN A 54 -8.99 -1.77 11.52
C GLN A 54 -9.27 -0.29 11.25
N LEU A 55 -8.43 0.37 10.44
CA LEU A 55 -8.62 1.74 9.97
C LEU A 55 -9.38 1.79 8.64
N GLU A 56 -10.09 0.73 8.27
CA GLU A 56 -10.87 0.61 7.03
C GLU A 56 -10.02 0.67 5.75
N ALA A 57 -8.77 0.19 5.83
CA ALA A 57 -7.95 -0.08 4.65
C ALA A 57 -8.11 -1.52 4.17
N GLU A 58 -8.26 -1.73 2.87
CA GLU A 58 -8.20 -3.05 2.24
C GLU A 58 -6.78 -3.31 1.74
N CYS A 59 -6.07 -4.29 2.32
CA CYS A 59 -4.73 -4.72 1.90
C CYS A 59 -4.81 -5.92 0.94
N LYS A 60 -4.10 -5.86 -0.20
CA LYS A 60 -4.11 -6.90 -1.25
C LYS A 60 -2.73 -7.16 -1.83
#